data_AF-A0A914DM84-F1
#
_entry.id   AF-A0A914DM84-F1
#
_cell.length_a   1.000
_cell.length_b   1.000
_cell.length_c   1.000
_cell.angle_alpha   90.00
_cell.angle_beta   90.00
_cell.angle_gamma   90.00
#
_symmetry.space_group_name_H-M   'P 1'
#
loop_
_entity.id
_entity.type
_entity.pdbx_description
1 polymer ?
#
loop_
_entity_poly.entity_id
_entity_poly.type
_entity_poly.pdbx_seq_one_letter_code
_entity_poly.pdbx_strand_id
1 'polypeptide(L)'
;MFMRWRMVWLDYGTHTCGGYPGSYGHIDTDAETFAAWKVDYLKLDGCYINTSYDSIGYPQMEVALNKTGRGIVYSCSWPAYLMNDQKDVNI
;
A
#
# COMPACT_ATOMS: atom_id res chain seq x y z
N MET A 1 -22.92 -19.37 -3.59
CA MET A 1 -22.57 -17.97 -3.90
C MET A 1 -21.08 -17.93 -4.23
N PHE A 2 -20.69 -17.62 -5.47
CA PHE A 2 -19.27 -17.47 -5.82
C PHE A 2 -18.77 -16.10 -5.37
N MET A 3 -17.77 -16.06 -4.50
CA MET A 3 -17.10 -14.82 -4.10
C MET A 3 -16.28 -14.32 -5.29
N ARG A 4 -16.68 -13.19 -5.89
CA ARG A 4 -15.89 -12.52 -6.94
C ARG A 4 -15.01 -11.47 -6.29
N TRP A 5 -13.75 -11.84 -6.07
CA TRP A 5 -12.72 -10.96 -5.50
C TRP A 5 -12.49 -9.73 -6.38
N ARG A 6 -12.59 -8.55 -5.78
CA ARG A 6 -12.11 -7.29 -6.37
C ARG A 6 -10.73 -6.96 -5.82
N MET A 7 -9.72 -7.03 -6.68
CA MET A 7 -8.32 -6.78 -6.36
C MET A 7 -7.91 -5.41 -6.90
N VAL A 8 -7.13 -4.67 -6.11
CA VAL A 8 -6.49 -3.42 -6.53
C VAL A 8 -5.02 -3.42 -6.12
N TRP A 9 -4.22 -2.68 -6.89
CA TRP A 9 -2.80 -2.48 -6.68
C TRP A 9 -2.57 -0.99 -6.46
N LEU A 10 -1.78 -0.67 -5.45
CA LEU A 10 -1.37 0.70 -5.15
C LEU A 10 0.08 0.68 -4.68
N ASP A 11 0.67 1.87 -4.60
CA ASP A 11 2.00 2.09 -4.05
C ASP A 11 1.92 3.17 -2.97
N TYR A 12 2.63 2.99 -1.87
CA TYR A 12 2.71 4.00 -0.81
C TYR A 12 3.45 5.26 -1.27
N GLY A 13 4.40 5.14 -2.19
CA GLY A 13 5.23 6.26 -2.62
C GLY A 13 4.51 7.28 -3.49
N THR A 14 5.30 8.17 -4.09
CA THR A 14 4.76 9.23 -4.97
C THR A 14 4.23 8.66 -6.29
N HIS A 15 4.79 7.53 -6.72
CA HIS A 15 4.41 6.84 -7.94
C HIS A 15 4.44 5.33 -7.69
N THR A 16 3.64 4.58 -8.44
CA THR A 16 3.78 3.13 -8.53
C THR A 16 5.06 2.76 -9.24
N CYS A 17 5.54 1.53 -9.06
CA CYS A 17 6.69 1.01 -9.81
C CYS A 17 6.53 1.14 -11.34
N GLY A 18 5.29 1.18 -11.85
CA GLY A 18 4.96 1.40 -13.26
C GLY A 18 4.84 2.86 -13.69
N GLY A 19 5.10 3.83 -12.80
CA GLY A 19 5.05 5.27 -13.08
C GLY A 19 3.66 5.90 -12.98
N TYR A 20 2.67 5.21 -12.43
CA TYR A 20 1.32 5.77 -12.17
C TYR A 20 1.30 6.53 -10.84
N PRO A 21 0.27 7.36 -10.56
CA PRO A 21 0.16 8.06 -9.27
C PRO A 21 0.16 7.09 -8.07
N GLY A 22 0.95 7.42 -7.05
CA GLY A 22 0.97 6.69 -5.77
C GLY A 22 0.13 7.35 -4.67
N SER A 23 0.15 6.76 -3.48
CA SER A 23 -0.76 7.09 -2.36
C SER A 23 -0.16 8.04 -1.32
N TYR A 24 1.08 8.50 -1.50
CA TYR A 24 1.72 9.40 -0.54
C TYR A 24 0.91 10.69 -0.33
N GLY A 25 0.46 10.93 0.90
CA GLY A 25 -0.42 12.05 1.25
C GLY A 25 -1.92 11.85 0.97
N HIS A 26 -2.32 10.70 0.40
CA HIS A 26 -3.70 10.39 0.00
C HIS A 26 -4.24 9.07 0.60
N ILE A 27 -3.52 8.45 1.53
CA ILE A 27 -3.87 7.16 2.15
C ILE A 27 -5.33 7.07 2.62
N ASP A 28 -5.82 8.05 3.39
CA ASP A 28 -7.19 8.00 3.94
C ASP A 28 -8.23 8.06 2.81
N THR A 29 -8.04 8.93 1.82
CA THR A 29 -8.93 9.05 0.65
C THR A 29 -8.92 7.79 -0.21
N ASP A 30 -7.76 7.19 -0.41
CA ASP A 30 -7.61 5.95 -1.18
C ASP A 30 -8.28 4.77 -0.47
N ALA A 31 -8.11 4.65 0.84
CA ALA A 31 -8.77 3.62 1.66
C ALA A 31 -10.30 3.74 1.59
N GLU A 32 -10.85 4.95 1.75
CA GLU A 32 -12.29 5.22 1.60
C GLU A 32 -12.79 4.84 0.20
N THR A 33 -12.01 5.16 -0.83
CA THR A 33 -12.33 4.84 -2.23
C THR A 33 -12.40 3.33 -2.44
N PHE A 34 -11.42 2.58 -1.94
CA PHE A 34 -11.42 1.11 -2.05
C PHE A 34 -12.60 0.47 -1.31
N ALA A 35 -12.95 0.99 -0.13
CA ALA A 35 -14.12 0.54 0.60
C ALA A 35 -15.42 0.82 -0.16
N ALA A 36 -15.56 2.02 -0.74
CA ALA A 36 -16.72 2.41 -1.56
C ALA A 36 -16.87 1.53 -2.82
N TRP A 37 -15.76 1.20 -3.47
CA TRP A 37 -15.72 0.27 -4.60
C TRP A 37 -15.89 -1.21 -4.21
N LYS A 38 -16.01 -1.48 -2.91
CA LYS A 38 -16.16 -2.80 -2.33
C LYS A 38 -14.96 -3.71 -2.64
N VAL A 39 -13.74 -3.17 -2.69
CA VAL A 39 -12.51 -3.96 -2.87
C VAL A 39 -12.39 -5.02 -1.77
N ASP A 40 -11.86 -6.19 -2.11
CA ASP A 40 -11.68 -7.30 -1.16
C ASP A 40 -10.20 -7.57 -0.86
N TYR A 41 -9.30 -7.09 -1.72
CA TYR A 41 -7.86 -7.28 -1.61
C TYR A 41 -7.10 -6.05 -2.13
N LEU A 42 -6.18 -5.54 -1.32
CA LEU A 42 -5.22 -4.49 -1.66
C LEU A 42 -3.81 -5.05 -1.55
N LYS A 43 -3.00 -4.89 -2.61
CA LYS A 43 -1.53 -4.94 -2.47
C LYS A 43 -0.98 -3.51 -2.48
N LEU A 44 -0.10 -3.23 -1.52
CA LEU A 44 0.62 -1.98 -1.40
C LEU A 44 2.12 -2.19 -1.62
N ASP A 45 2.61 -1.69 -2.76
CA ASP A 45 4.03 -1.60 -3.10
C ASP A 45 4.66 -0.36 -2.43
N GLY A 46 5.99 -0.24 -2.51
CA GLY A 46 6.79 0.80 -1.86
C GLY A 46 7.86 1.40 -2.78
N CYS A 47 7.57 1.53 -4.07
CA CYS A 47 8.47 2.22 -5.00
C CYS A 47 8.43 3.75 -4.80
N TYR A 48 9.46 4.46 -5.25
CA TYR A 48 9.51 5.93 -5.27
C TYR A 48 9.23 6.61 -3.90
N ILE A 49 9.67 5.97 -2.82
CA ILE A 49 9.69 6.50 -1.45
C ILE A 49 10.94 6.02 -0.71
N ASN A 50 11.38 6.78 0.29
CA ASN A 50 12.51 6.38 1.13
C ASN A 50 12.04 5.34 2.16
N THR A 51 12.82 4.26 2.32
CA THR A 51 12.56 3.11 3.21
C THR A 51 12.30 3.51 4.66
N SER A 52 12.83 4.64 5.12
CA SER A 52 12.57 5.20 6.45
C SER A 52 11.08 5.50 6.69
N TYR A 53 10.35 5.88 5.63
CA TYR A 53 8.92 6.19 5.71
C TYR A 53 8.02 4.96 5.63
N ASP A 54 8.53 3.80 5.21
CA ASP A 54 7.73 2.58 5.13
C ASP A 54 7.19 2.18 6.50
N SER A 55 8.00 2.41 7.55
CA SER A 55 7.61 2.18 8.95
C SER A 55 6.42 3.01 9.43
N ILE A 56 6.08 4.07 8.70
CA ILE A 56 4.97 4.96 8.99
C ILE A 56 3.82 4.70 8.02
N GLY A 57 4.11 4.58 6.72
CA GLY A 57 3.12 4.46 5.65
C GLY A 57 2.33 3.17 5.66
N TYR A 58 3.00 2.03 5.82
CA TYR A 58 2.33 0.73 5.82
C TYR A 58 1.34 0.58 6.99
N PRO A 59 1.68 0.96 8.24
CA PRO A 59 0.73 1.02 9.34
C PRO A 59 -0.37 2.08 9.15
N GLN A 60 -0.07 3.23 8.55
CA GLN A 60 -1.08 4.25 8.25
C GLN A 60 -2.18 3.71 7.33
N MET A 61 -1.81 2.98 6.27
CA MET A 61 -2.77 2.34 5.37
C MET A 61 -3.58 1.26 6.10
N GLU A 62 -2.96 0.45 6.97
CA GLU A 62 -3.70 -0.53 7.79
C GLU A 62 -4.78 0.13 8.65
N VAL A 63 -4.42 1.21 9.35
CA VAL A 63 -5.34 1.97 10.19
C VAL A 63 -6.45 2.60 9.34
N ALA A 64 -6.11 3.17 8.17
CA ALA A 64 -7.09 3.76 7.26
C ALA A 64 -8.09 2.72 6.74
N LEU A 65 -7.63 1.55 6.29
CA LEU A 65 -8.49 0.45 5.87
C LEU A 65 -9.40 -0.03 6.99
N ASN A 66 -8.87 -0.17 8.21
CA ASN A 66 -9.67 -0.60 9.37
C ASN A 66 -10.77 0.42 9.71
N LYS A 67 -10.47 1.72 9.63
CA LYS A 67 -11.46 2.80 9.85
C LYS A 67 -12.65 2.74 8.89
N THR A 68 -12.47 2.21 7.68
CA THR A 68 -13.58 2.10 6.70
C THR A 68 -14.66 1.09 7.11
N GLY A 69 -14.37 0.21 8.07
CA GLY A 69 -15.29 -0.84 8.53
C GLY A 69 -15.47 -2.00 7.54
N ARG A 70 -14.76 -2.00 6.41
CA ARG A 70 -14.76 -3.10 5.43
C ARG A 70 -13.54 -3.99 5.65
N GLY A 71 -13.76 -5.31 5.77
CA GLY A 71 -12.67 -6.29 5.75
C GLY A 71 -12.02 -6.36 4.37
N ILE A 72 -10.83 -5.75 4.23
CA ILE A 72 -10.01 -5.79 3.02
C ILE A 72 -8.74 -6.56 3.36
N VAL A 73 -8.41 -7.60 2.59
CA VAL A 73 -7.15 -8.32 2.75
C VAL A 73 -6.02 -7.40 2.32
N TYR A 74 -5.05 -7.20 3.21
CA TYR A 74 -3.94 -6.29 2.99
C TYR A 74 -2.64 -7.06 2.77
N SER A 75 -2.07 -6.91 1.57
CA SER A 75 -0.78 -7.50 1.19
C SER A 75 0.29 -6.42 1.15
N CYS A 76 1.23 -6.50 2.09
CA CYS A 76 2.31 -5.55 2.24
C CYS A 76 3.57 -6.05 1.53
N SER A 77 4.14 -5.24 0.65
CA SER A 77 5.46 -5.53 0.05
C SER A 77 6.64 -4.91 0.81
N TRP A 78 6.38 -4.24 1.95
CA TRP A 78 7.40 -3.60 2.79
C TRP A 78 8.68 -4.42 3.01
N PRO A 79 8.64 -5.70 3.46
CA PRO A 79 9.87 -6.43 3.75
C PRO A 79 10.78 -6.60 2.53
N ALA A 80 10.21 -6.62 1.32
CA ALA A 80 11.00 -6.76 0.09
C ALA A 80 11.84 -5.51 -0.22
N TYR A 81 11.36 -4.32 0.15
CA TYR A 81 12.07 -3.06 -0.08
C TYR A 81 13.17 -2.83 0.97
N LEU A 82 13.01 -3.35 2.19
CA LEU A 82 14.07 -3.36 3.21
C LEU A 82 15.30 -4.20 2.78
N MET A 83 15.09 -5.27 2.02
CA MET A 83 16.19 -6.14 1.57
C MET A 83 17.06 -5.49 0.49
N ASN A 84 16.53 -4.51 -0.23
CA ASN A 84 17.26 -3.83 -1.30
C ASN A 84 18.09 -2.65 -0.80
N ASP A 85 17.88 -2.20 0.45
CA ASP A 85 18.69 -1.19 1.15
C ASP A 85 20.10 -1.71 1.52
N GLN A 86 20.37 -3.01 1.34
CA GLN A 86 21.74 -3.53 1.39
C GLN A 86 22.62 -3.09 0.22
N LYS A 87 22.08 -2.40 -0.80
CA LYS A 87 22.92 -1.82 -1.88
C LYS A 87 23.60 -0.50 -1.50
N ASP A 88 23.24 0.10 -0.37
CA ASP A 88 23.92 1.29 0.17
C ASP A 88 24.81 0.97 1.39
N VAL A 89 24.94 -0.30 1.77
CA VAL A 89 25.93 -0.75 2.78
C VAL A 89 27.24 -1.13 2.08
N ASN A 90 27.86 -0.15 1.43
CA ASN A 90 29.31 -0.14 1.27
C ASN A 90 29.90 0.62 2.47
N ILE A 91 30.15 -0.12 3.56
CA ILE A 91 31.15 0.25 4.59
C ILE A 91 32.38 -0.59 4.31
#